data_AF-A0A554SNV7-F1
#
_entry.id   AF-A0A554SNV7-F1
#
_cell.length_a   1.000
_cell.length_b   1.000
_cell.length_c   1.000
_cell.angle_alpha   90.00
_cell.angle_beta   90.00
_cell.angle_gamma   90.00
#
_symmetry.space_group_name_H-M   'P 1'
#
loop_
_entity.id
_entity.type
_entity.pdbx_description
1 polymer ?
#
loop_
_entity_poly.entity_id
_entity_poly.type
_entity_poly.pdbx_seq_one_letter_code
_entity_poly.pdbx_strand_id
1 'polypeptide(L)'
;MVVTASPTQRRQRRARDLHPGAWWIWALGLTAAASATTNPVVLVLVIAVACLVVASRRGDAPWARAFRFYLWFGAVIVVVRVLYRLVFGGGSVAGDTVLIHLPEVPLPDVISGIRLLGDVTSTAVLAGLYDGLRLAAVVICVGAANALANPKRLLASVPPALYEVGTALVVTMSVFPQLAESVQRVHRARRLRGEPGKGVGALRRLVVPVLEDALERSMTLAAGMDARGYGRAGTASVRARAVTGGFLLAGLFGLCVGTYAFLDQTAPRWLSWPVLAVGVGCAAIGFLRAGERVQRTRYRPDRWRSAELVTASCGLIAAVGMRIVDPVAAFPSLTTAPDVSIMALVAVLVAAVPAFATPEPRRAVR
;
A
#
# COMPACT_ATOMS: atom_id res chain seq x y z
N MET A 1 38.25 -30.16 16.30
CA MET A 1 38.38 -28.73 15.94
C MET A 1 37.01 -28.17 15.60
N VAL A 2 36.33 -27.54 16.57
CA VAL A 2 35.03 -26.90 16.34
C VAL A 2 35.30 -25.55 15.71
N VAL A 3 35.14 -25.43 14.39
CA VAL A 3 35.26 -24.14 13.69
C VAL A 3 34.12 -23.24 14.17
N THR A 4 34.41 -22.37 15.13
CA THR A 4 33.49 -21.32 15.55
C THR A 4 33.36 -20.33 14.41
N ALA A 5 32.24 -20.41 13.68
CA ALA A 5 31.91 -19.46 12.62
C ALA A 5 32.09 -18.02 13.11
N SER A 6 32.82 -17.22 12.35
CA SER A 6 33.08 -15.81 12.65
C SER A 6 31.76 -15.03 12.81
N PRO A 7 31.73 -13.95 13.61
CA PRO A 7 30.50 -13.18 13.87
C PRO A 7 29.82 -12.67 12.59
N THR A 8 30.59 -12.38 11.55
CA THR A 8 30.11 -12.01 10.21
C THR A 8 29.40 -13.17 9.51
N GLN A 9 29.93 -14.39 9.60
CA GLN A 9 29.34 -15.60 9.02
C GLN A 9 28.06 -16.03 9.78
N ARG A 10 28.00 -15.81 11.11
CA ARG A 10 26.76 -15.97 11.90
C ARG A 10 25.69 -14.94 11.53
N ARG A 11 26.07 -13.68 11.26
CA ARG A 11 25.15 -12.63 10.77
C ARG A 11 24.58 -12.97 9.39
N GLN A 12 25.40 -13.38 8.43
CA GLN A 12 24.92 -13.79 7.10
C GLN A 12 23.98 -15.01 7.16
N ARG A 13 24.23 -15.97 8.06
CA ARG A 13 23.31 -17.11 8.28
C ARG A 13 21.94 -16.68 8.85
N ARG A 14 21.88 -15.56 9.58
CA ARG A 14 20.62 -14.99 10.13
C ARG A 14 19.92 -14.04 9.16
N ALA A 15 20.59 -13.58 8.11
CA ALA A 15 20.00 -12.69 7.11
C ALA A 15 18.88 -13.41 6.33
N ARG A 16 17.67 -12.85 6.41
CA ARG A 16 16.46 -13.42 5.80
C ARG A 16 15.45 -12.32 5.52
N ASP A 17 14.89 -12.35 4.32
CA ASP A 17 13.78 -11.48 3.95
C ASP A 17 12.46 -12.00 4.55
N LEU A 18 11.75 -11.13 5.26
CA LEU A 18 10.45 -11.47 5.85
C LEU A 18 9.40 -11.73 4.77
N HIS A 19 8.35 -12.45 5.14
CA HIS A 19 7.19 -12.66 4.27
C HIS A 19 6.56 -11.29 3.88
N PRO A 20 6.36 -11.01 2.58
CA PRO A 20 5.81 -9.72 2.11
C PRO A 20 4.47 -9.33 2.74
N GLY A 21 3.61 -10.32 2.97
CA GLY A 21 2.32 -10.12 3.65
C GLY A 21 2.43 -9.55 5.07
N ALA A 22 3.50 -9.86 5.81
CA ALA A 22 3.70 -9.32 7.15
C ALA A 22 3.98 -7.80 7.12
N TRP A 23 4.78 -7.35 6.13
CA TRP A 23 5.01 -5.92 5.90
C TRP A 23 3.75 -5.18 5.47
N TRP A 24 2.91 -5.81 4.65
CA TRP A 24 1.62 -5.24 4.27
C TRP A 24 0.66 -5.11 5.44
N ILE A 25 0.52 -6.15 6.27
CA ILE A 25 -0.33 -6.08 7.47
C ILE A 25 0.19 -5.00 8.43
N TRP A 26 1.51 -4.94 8.64
CA TRP A 26 2.11 -3.91 9.48
C TRP A 26 1.84 -2.49 8.96
N ALA A 27 2.05 -2.27 7.66
CA ALA A 27 1.84 -0.98 7.03
C ALA A 27 0.36 -0.58 6.99
N LEU A 28 -0.56 -1.52 6.71
CA LEU A 28 -2.00 -1.28 6.79
C LEU A 28 -2.44 -0.94 8.22
N GLY A 29 -1.83 -1.58 9.22
CA GLY A 29 -2.02 -1.24 10.63
C GLY A 29 -1.60 0.19 10.95
N LEU A 30 -0.41 0.61 10.51
CA LEU A 30 0.03 2.00 10.64
C LEU A 30 -0.83 2.99 9.85
N THR A 31 -1.31 2.62 8.67
CA THR A 31 -2.27 3.42 7.90
C THR A 31 -3.58 3.58 8.67
N ALA A 32 -4.10 2.52 9.28
CA ALA A 32 -5.30 2.59 10.11
C ALA A 32 -5.09 3.44 11.37
N ALA A 33 -3.90 3.35 11.98
CA ALA A 33 -3.49 4.18 13.12
C ALA A 33 -3.41 5.67 12.73
N ALA A 34 -2.78 6.00 11.60
CA ALA A 34 -2.68 7.37 11.07
C ALA A 34 -4.05 7.94 10.72
N SER A 35 -4.94 7.14 10.12
CA SER A 35 -6.31 7.57 9.79
C SER A 35 -7.16 7.86 11.03
N ALA A 36 -6.81 7.32 12.19
CA ALA A 36 -7.55 7.48 13.45
C ALA A 36 -7.18 8.75 14.24
N THR A 37 -6.31 9.62 13.73
CA THR A 37 -5.88 10.84 14.43
C THR A 37 -5.56 11.98 13.46
N THR A 38 -5.75 13.22 13.92
CA THR A 38 -5.23 14.44 13.27
C THR A 38 -4.11 15.08 14.09
N ASN A 39 -3.68 14.45 15.18
CA ASN A 39 -2.63 14.99 16.05
C ASN A 39 -1.28 14.99 15.32
N PRO A 40 -0.66 16.16 15.09
CA PRO A 40 0.53 16.26 14.27
C PRO A 40 1.73 15.53 14.88
N VAL A 41 1.84 15.49 16.21
CA VAL A 41 2.95 14.82 16.90
C VAL A 41 2.89 13.31 16.66
N VAL A 42 1.69 12.73 16.79
CA VAL A 42 1.47 11.29 16.55
C VAL A 42 1.70 10.95 15.08
N LEU A 43 1.26 11.80 14.14
CA LEU A 43 1.45 11.58 12.72
C LEU A 43 2.93 11.68 12.29
N VAL A 44 3.67 12.65 12.83
CA VAL A 44 5.13 12.73 12.64
C VAL A 44 5.81 11.49 13.21
N LEU A 45 5.38 11.01 14.37
CA LEU A 45 5.90 9.78 14.96
C LEU A 45 5.62 8.55 14.09
N VAL A 46 4.41 8.42 13.52
CA VAL A 46 4.09 7.36 12.54
C VAL A 46 5.04 7.41 11.36
N ILE A 47 5.26 8.60 10.78
CA ILE A 47 6.21 8.79 9.67
C ILE A 47 7.63 8.42 10.09
N ALA A 48 8.06 8.82 11.28
CA ALA A 48 9.39 8.52 11.81
C ALA A 48 9.58 7.00 12.03
N VAL A 49 8.58 6.31 12.59
CA VAL A 49 8.58 4.85 12.75
C VAL A 49 8.63 4.16 11.39
N ALA A 50 7.84 4.61 10.42
CA ALA A 50 7.88 4.09 9.06
C ALA A 50 9.27 4.26 8.43
N CYS A 51 9.86 5.45 8.55
CA CYS A 51 11.21 5.73 8.07
C CYS A 51 12.27 4.87 8.76
N LEU A 52 12.18 4.68 10.08
CA LEU A 52 13.10 3.87 10.88
C LEU A 52 13.05 2.39 10.44
N VAL A 53 11.86 1.82 10.30
CA VAL A 53 11.67 0.44 9.87
C VAL A 53 12.14 0.24 8.44
N VAL A 54 11.84 1.17 7.53
CA VAL A 54 12.35 1.11 6.15
C VAL A 54 13.87 1.26 6.12
N ALA A 55 14.46 2.19 6.86
CA ALA A 55 15.91 2.40 6.88
C ALA A 55 16.65 1.17 7.43
N SER A 56 16.10 0.51 8.45
CA SER A 56 16.70 -0.67 9.09
C SER A 56 16.49 -1.96 8.29
N ARG A 57 15.36 -2.10 7.57
CA ARG A 57 14.93 -3.37 6.94
C ARG A 57 14.79 -3.33 5.42
N ARG A 58 15.15 -2.23 4.76
CA ARG A 58 15.23 -2.21 3.29
C ARG A 58 16.40 -3.06 2.79
N GLY A 59 16.15 -3.90 1.79
CA GLY A 59 17.19 -4.59 1.03
C GLY A 59 17.85 -3.70 -0.05
N ASP A 60 18.82 -4.24 -0.79
CA ASP A 60 19.54 -3.52 -1.85
C ASP A 60 18.78 -3.43 -3.18
N ALA A 61 17.49 -3.72 -3.18
CA ALA A 61 16.71 -3.81 -4.40
C ALA A 61 16.33 -2.44 -4.98
N PRO A 62 16.13 -2.31 -6.31
CA PRO A 62 15.78 -1.04 -6.94
C PRO A 62 14.51 -0.37 -6.36
N TRP A 63 13.50 -1.15 -6.00
CA TRP A 63 12.25 -0.66 -5.40
C TRP A 63 12.43 -0.09 -3.99
N ALA A 64 13.45 -0.53 -3.24
CA ALA A 64 13.75 0.01 -1.91
C ALA A 64 14.14 1.51 -1.97
N ARG A 65 14.64 1.98 -3.12
CA ARG A 65 14.91 3.41 -3.36
C ARG A 65 13.63 4.22 -3.60
N ALA A 66 12.52 3.56 -3.95
CA ALA A 66 11.26 4.23 -4.24
C ALA A 66 10.64 4.92 -3.00
N PHE A 67 11.02 4.51 -1.79
CA PHE A 67 10.53 5.14 -0.56
C PHE A 67 10.79 6.66 -0.51
N ARG A 68 11.91 7.12 -1.09
CA ARG A 68 12.21 8.55 -1.19
C ARG A 68 11.16 9.31 -2.01
N PHE A 69 10.61 8.70 -3.06
CA PHE A 69 9.52 9.29 -3.84
C PHE A 69 8.24 9.40 -3.01
N TYR A 70 7.94 8.42 -2.16
CA TYR A 70 6.78 8.48 -1.26
C TYR A 70 6.92 9.57 -0.19
N LEU A 71 8.13 9.78 0.36
CA LEU A 71 8.39 10.90 1.28
C LEU A 71 8.21 12.25 0.59
N TRP A 72 8.78 12.41 -0.61
CA TRP A 72 8.62 13.62 -1.41
C TRP A 72 7.15 13.87 -1.76
N PHE A 73 6.45 12.83 -2.20
CA PHE A 73 5.02 12.92 -2.53
C PHE A 73 4.17 13.25 -1.30
N GLY A 74 4.49 12.69 -0.13
CA GLY A 74 3.89 13.08 1.15
C GLY A 74 4.10 14.57 1.48
N ALA A 75 5.31 15.09 1.30
CA ALA A 75 5.59 16.51 1.47
C ALA A 75 4.78 17.39 0.49
N VAL A 76 4.70 16.98 -0.77
CA VAL A 76 3.87 17.66 -1.79
C VAL A 76 2.39 17.65 -1.39
N ILE A 77 1.86 16.54 -0.88
CA ILE A 77 0.48 16.47 -0.37
C ILE A 77 0.26 17.50 0.72
N VAL A 78 1.15 17.62 1.71
CA VAL A 78 1.04 18.61 2.79
C VAL A 78 1.01 20.02 2.22
N VAL A 79 1.96 20.36 1.35
CA VAL A 79 2.07 21.69 0.74
C VAL A 79 0.81 22.02 -0.06
N VAL A 80 0.36 21.11 -0.92
CA VAL A 80 -0.87 21.31 -1.72
C VAL A 80 -2.09 21.42 -0.83
N ARG A 81 -2.18 20.66 0.26
CA ARG A 81 -3.31 20.72 1.21
C ARG A 81 -3.37 22.08 1.93
N VAL A 82 -2.21 22.59 2.36
CA VAL A 82 -2.10 23.91 2.97
C VAL A 82 -2.45 24.98 1.94
N LEU A 83 -1.87 24.94 0.73
CA LEU A 83 -2.18 25.87 -0.35
C LEU A 83 -3.67 25.87 -0.71
N TYR A 84 -4.30 24.69 -0.78
CA TYR A 84 -5.74 24.59 -1.02
C TYR A 84 -6.53 25.31 0.08
N ARG A 85 -6.19 25.09 1.35
CA ARG A 85 -6.83 25.82 2.45
C ARG A 85 -6.51 27.32 2.46
N LEU A 86 -5.36 27.75 1.95
CA LEU A 86 -5.03 29.17 1.79
C LEU A 86 -5.88 29.83 0.68
N VAL A 87 -6.12 29.12 -0.41
CA VAL A 87 -6.88 29.64 -1.57
C VAL A 87 -8.40 29.61 -1.32
N PHE A 88 -8.90 28.57 -0.64
CA PHE A 88 -10.34 28.32 -0.45
C PHE A 88 -10.83 28.51 1.00
N GLY A 89 -9.95 28.93 1.92
CA GLY A 89 -10.26 29.10 3.34
C GLY A 89 -10.71 30.50 3.74
N GLY A 90 -11.08 31.36 2.77
CA GLY A 90 -11.54 32.72 3.03
C GLY A 90 -12.81 32.72 3.88
N GLY A 91 -12.65 32.99 5.18
CA GLY A 91 -13.75 32.99 6.14
C GLY A 91 -13.22 33.01 7.56
N SER A 92 -12.93 34.20 8.08
CA SER A 92 -12.60 34.38 9.50
C SER A 92 -13.89 34.33 10.34
N VAL A 93 -13.94 33.44 11.31
CA VAL A 93 -14.95 33.48 12.37
C VAL A 93 -14.43 34.40 13.48
N ALA A 94 -15.33 35.10 14.18
CA ALA A 94 -14.95 35.95 15.31
C ALA A 94 -14.14 35.15 16.35
N GLY A 95 -12.88 35.55 16.57
CA GLY A 95 -11.93 34.88 17.47
C GLY A 95 -10.72 34.24 16.78
N ASP A 96 -10.70 34.14 15.45
CA ASP A 96 -9.53 33.62 14.72
C ASP A 96 -8.41 34.66 14.60
N THR A 97 -7.17 34.22 14.82
CA THR A 97 -5.98 35.04 14.55
C THR A 97 -5.68 35.03 13.05
N VAL A 98 -5.88 36.17 12.38
CA VAL A 98 -5.55 36.37 10.96
C VAL A 98 -4.06 36.58 10.79
N LEU A 99 -3.42 35.83 9.89
CA LEU A 99 -2.01 36.00 9.53
C LEU A 99 -1.84 36.93 8.33
N ILE A 100 -2.68 36.78 7.30
CA ILE A 100 -2.53 37.49 6.03
C ILE A 100 -3.91 37.84 5.49
N HIS A 101 -4.12 39.10 5.13
CA HIS A 101 -5.30 39.54 4.39
C HIS A 101 -5.03 39.40 2.90
N LEU A 102 -5.78 38.54 2.20
CA LEU A 102 -5.74 38.45 0.74
C LEU A 102 -6.99 39.09 0.13
N PRO A 103 -6.88 39.75 -1.04
CA PRO A 103 -8.03 40.34 -1.71
C PRO A 103 -9.03 39.25 -2.07
N GLU A 104 -10.25 39.38 -1.57
CA GLU A 104 -11.35 38.48 -1.87
C GLU A 104 -11.80 38.67 -3.32
N VAL A 105 -11.92 37.56 -4.06
CA VAL A 105 -12.48 37.59 -5.42
C VAL A 105 -13.97 37.25 -5.32
N PRO A 106 -14.87 38.21 -5.58
CA PRO A 106 -16.30 37.92 -5.52
C PRO A 106 -16.66 36.92 -6.63
N LEU A 107 -17.18 35.76 -6.21
CA LEU A 107 -17.69 34.74 -7.13
C LEU A 107 -19.17 35.05 -7.47
N PRO A 108 -19.65 34.68 -8.68
CA PRO A 108 -21.04 34.84 -9.06
C PRO A 108 -21.99 34.10 -8.10
N ASP A 109 -23.21 34.61 -7.90
CA ASP A 109 -24.18 34.12 -6.89
C ASP A 109 -24.48 32.60 -6.96
N VAL A 110 -24.26 31.98 -8.11
CA VAL A 110 -24.39 30.53 -8.37
C VAL A 110 -23.35 29.70 -7.58
N ILE A 111 -22.24 30.32 -7.13
CA ILE A 111 -21.15 29.70 -6.35
C ILE A 111 -20.97 30.44 -5.01
N SER A 112 -22.04 31.01 -4.46
CA SER A 112 -22.05 31.79 -3.20
C SER A 112 -21.60 31.00 -1.94
N GLY A 113 -21.42 29.68 -2.04
CA GLY A 113 -20.92 28.83 -0.96
C GLY A 113 -19.40 28.65 -0.91
N ILE A 114 -18.65 29.13 -1.92
CA ILE A 114 -17.19 29.02 -1.97
C ILE A 114 -16.64 30.44 -2.07
N ARG A 115 -15.78 30.85 -1.13
CA ARG A 115 -15.04 32.11 -1.20
C ARG A 115 -13.64 31.82 -1.74
N LEU A 116 -13.27 32.50 -2.82
CA LEU A 116 -11.94 32.40 -3.41
C LEU A 116 -11.10 33.54 -2.85
N LEU A 117 -10.00 33.18 -2.17
CA LEU A 117 -9.16 34.09 -1.41
C LEU A 117 -9.91 34.77 -0.24
N GLY A 118 -9.19 35.50 0.60
CA GLY A 118 -9.72 36.14 1.81
C GLY A 118 -8.74 36.06 2.97
N ASP A 119 -9.22 36.31 4.18
CA ASP A 119 -8.39 36.29 5.39
C ASP A 119 -7.84 34.89 5.68
N VAL A 120 -6.51 34.78 5.65
CA VAL A 120 -5.78 33.56 6.00
C VAL A 120 -5.64 33.50 7.52
N THR A 121 -6.41 32.61 8.15
CA THR A 121 -6.35 32.39 9.59
C THR A 121 -5.34 31.31 9.97
N SER A 122 -4.81 31.41 11.20
CA SER A 122 -3.91 30.39 11.79
C SER A 122 -4.58 29.02 11.85
N THR A 123 -5.86 29.00 12.18
CA THR A 123 -6.70 27.80 12.25
C THR A 123 -6.86 27.15 10.88
N ALA A 124 -7.06 27.91 9.80
CA ALA A 124 -7.14 27.38 8.44
C ALA A 124 -5.81 26.73 8.00
N VAL A 125 -4.67 27.37 8.28
CA VAL A 125 -3.34 26.83 7.96
C VAL A 125 -3.07 25.55 8.75
N LEU A 126 -3.32 25.56 10.07
CA LEU A 126 -3.12 24.39 10.93
C LEU A 126 -4.04 23.22 10.54
N ALA A 127 -5.29 23.49 10.21
CA ALA A 127 -6.21 22.46 9.76
C ALA A 127 -5.73 21.82 8.44
N GLY A 128 -5.15 22.62 7.54
CA GLY A 128 -4.59 22.15 6.27
C GLY A 128 -3.34 21.32 6.48
N LEU A 129 -2.50 21.76 7.41
CA LEU A 129 -1.31 21.03 7.84
C LEU A 129 -1.66 19.69 8.47
N TYR A 130 -2.61 19.64 9.41
CA TYR A 130 -2.98 18.41 10.13
C TYR A 130 -3.63 17.40 9.19
N ASP A 131 -4.57 17.84 8.34
CA ASP A 131 -5.17 16.97 7.32
C ASP A 131 -4.15 16.51 6.28
N GLY A 132 -3.29 17.41 5.84
CA GLY A 132 -2.23 17.12 4.86
C GLY A 132 -1.26 16.09 5.41
N LEU A 133 -0.85 16.25 6.67
CA LEU A 133 0.05 15.36 7.38
C LEU A 133 -0.57 13.97 7.58
N ARG A 134 -1.87 13.90 7.88
CA ARG A 134 -2.61 12.63 7.96
C ARG A 134 -2.57 11.88 6.64
N LEU A 135 -2.89 12.56 5.53
CA LEU A 135 -2.84 11.96 4.19
C LEU A 135 -1.40 11.58 3.80
N ALA A 136 -0.41 12.42 4.12
CA ALA A 136 0.99 12.11 3.88
C ALA A 136 1.44 10.87 4.66
N ALA A 137 1.07 10.74 5.93
CA ALA A 137 1.39 9.57 6.76
C ALA A 137 0.79 8.29 6.16
N VAL A 138 -0.48 8.31 5.74
CA VAL A 138 -1.13 7.20 5.04
C VAL A 138 -0.35 6.77 3.80
N VAL A 139 0.01 7.73 2.94
CA VAL A 139 0.74 7.44 1.69
C VAL A 139 2.16 6.94 1.96
N ILE A 140 2.84 7.50 2.96
CA ILE A 140 4.18 7.06 3.38
C ILE A 140 4.13 5.63 3.95
N CYS A 141 3.10 5.25 4.71
CA CYS A 141 2.93 3.89 5.21
C CYS A 141 2.76 2.87 4.07
N VAL A 142 1.94 3.21 3.06
CA VAL A 142 1.83 2.40 1.82
C VAL A 142 3.17 2.33 1.08
N GLY A 143 3.88 3.46 1.01
CA GLY A 143 5.24 3.50 0.47
C GLY A 143 6.23 2.60 1.21
N ALA A 144 6.12 2.50 2.53
CA ALA A 144 6.93 1.62 3.35
C ALA A 144 6.66 0.15 3.02
N ALA A 145 5.39 -0.25 2.85
CA ALA A 145 5.04 -1.60 2.38
C ALA A 145 5.69 -1.91 1.04
N ASN A 146 5.58 -1.02 0.06
CA ASN A 146 6.16 -1.20 -1.27
C ASN A 146 7.70 -1.25 -1.27
N ALA A 147 8.35 -0.53 -0.35
CA ALA A 147 9.80 -0.55 -0.20
C ALA A 147 10.32 -1.84 0.45
N LEU A 148 9.55 -2.43 1.37
CA LEU A 148 9.94 -3.59 2.17
C LEU A 148 9.47 -4.93 1.59
N ALA A 149 8.34 -4.95 0.89
CA ALA A 149 7.74 -6.14 0.31
C ALA A 149 8.27 -6.41 -1.10
N ASN A 150 8.82 -7.61 -1.34
CA ASN A 150 9.20 -8.03 -2.68
C ASN A 150 7.94 -8.40 -3.50
N PRO A 151 7.63 -7.67 -4.60
CA PRO A 151 6.42 -7.89 -5.39
C PRO A 151 6.32 -9.31 -6.00
N LYS A 152 7.44 -9.89 -6.43
CA LYS A 152 7.46 -11.26 -6.97
C LYS A 152 7.11 -12.29 -5.90
N ARG A 153 7.64 -12.11 -4.68
CA ARG A 153 7.32 -12.99 -3.54
C ARG A 153 5.89 -12.79 -3.06
N LEU A 154 5.36 -11.57 -3.13
CA LEU A 154 3.97 -11.29 -2.80
C LEU A 154 3.04 -12.04 -3.76
N LEU A 155 3.29 -11.95 -5.08
CA LEU A 155 2.55 -12.72 -6.09
C LEU A 155 2.67 -14.23 -5.87
N ALA A 156 3.85 -14.73 -5.48
CA ALA A 156 4.04 -16.15 -5.17
C ALA A 156 3.26 -16.60 -3.91
N SER A 157 2.99 -15.69 -2.98
CA SER A 157 2.22 -15.93 -1.75
C SER A 157 0.71 -15.79 -1.91
N VAL A 158 0.24 -15.41 -3.10
CA VAL A 158 -1.18 -15.27 -3.41
C VAL A 158 -1.90 -16.62 -3.20
N PRO A 159 -3.08 -16.63 -2.54
CA PRO A 159 -3.85 -17.84 -2.33
C PRO A 159 -4.08 -18.63 -3.62
N PRO A 160 -4.07 -19.98 -3.59
CA PRO A 160 -4.24 -20.77 -4.81
C PRO A 160 -5.58 -20.53 -5.51
N ALA A 161 -6.60 -20.08 -4.78
CA ALA A 161 -7.86 -19.61 -5.33
C ALA A 161 -7.75 -18.58 -6.45
N LEU A 162 -6.71 -17.75 -6.42
CA LEU A 162 -6.44 -16.71 -7.41
C LEU A 162 -5.41 -17.19 -8.44
N TYR A 163 -5.28 -18.51 -8.66
CA TYR A 163 -4.25 -19.08 -9.53
C TYR A 163 -4.29 -18.52 -10.96
N GLU A 164 -5.47 -18.33 -11.54
CA GLU A 164 -5.61 -17.78 -12.89
C GLU A 164 -5.08 -16.34 -12.96
N VAL A 165 -5.54 -15.49 -12.05
CA VAL A 165 -5.09 -14.09 -11.93
C VAL A 165 -3.60 -14.02 -11.57
N GLY A 166 -3.16 -14.84 -10.62
CA GLY A 166 -1.78 -14.90 -10.16
C GLY A 166 -0.82 -15.34 -11.26
N THR A 167 -1.21 -16.33 -12.07
CA THR A 167 -0.41 -16.80 -13.22
C THR A 167 -0.30 -15.70 -14.26
N ALA A 168 -1.41 -15.03 -14.60
CA ALA A 168 -1.40 -13.90 -15.53
C ALA A 168 -0.47 -12.78 -15.05
N LEU A 169 -0.52 -12.42 -13.76
CA LEU A 169 0.34 -11.39 -13.17
C LEU A 169 1.82 -11.81 -13.15
N VAL A 170 2.12 -13.05 -12.80
CA VAL A 170 3.49 -13.58 -12.79
C VAL A 170 4.07 -13.60 -14.21
N VAL A 171 3.30 -14.02 -15.20
CA VAL A 171 3.67 -13.98 -16.62
C VAL A 171 3.89 -12.54 -17.07
N THR A 172 2.99 -11.62 -16.73
CA THR A 172 3.12 -10.21 -17.07
C THR A 172 4.41 -9.62 -16.48
N MET A 173 4.71 -9.93 -15.23
CA MET A 173 5.89 -9.44 -14.54
C MET A 173 7.20 -10.00 -15.10
N SER A 174 7.18 -11.20 -15.70
CA SER A 174 8.35 -11.80 -16.37
C SER A 174 8.52 -11.32 -17.81
N VAL A 175 7.43 -10.96 -18.49
CA VAL A 175 7.42 -10.44 -19.87
C VAL A 175 7.69 -8.93 -19.92
N PHE A 176 7.37 -8.18 -18.86
CA PHE A 176 7.58 -6.72 -18.83
C PHE A 176 9.03 -6.28 -19.16
N PRO A 177 10.10 -6.87 -18.59
CA PRO A 177 11.47 -6.52 -18.96
C PRO A 177 11.76 -6.80 -20.44
N GLN A 178 11.19 -7.87 -20.98
CA GLN A 178 11.36 -8.26 -22.38
C GLN A 178 10.73 -7.23 -23.32
N LEU A 179 9.54 -6.73 -22.98
CA LEU A 179 8.89 -5.64 -23.73
C LEU A 179 9.74 -4.36 -23.70
N ALA A 180 10.31 -4.03 -22.55
CA ALA A 180 11.20 -2.86 -22.43
C ALA A 180 12.44 -3.00 -23.33
N GLU A 181 13.07 -4.19 -23.37
CA GLU A 181 14.18 -4.49 -24.27
C GLU A 181 13.77 -4.39 -25.75
N SER A 182 12.58 -4.86 -26.10
CA SER A 182 12.06 -4.76 -27.46
C SER A 182 11.79 -3.31 -27.88
N VAL A 183 11.20 -2.49 -27.00
CA VAL A 183 11.08 -1.04 -27.24
C VAL A 183 12.45 -0.41 -27.44
N GLN A 184 13.43 -0.73 -26.59
CA GLN A 184 14.79 -0.19 -26.70
C GLN A 184 15.47 -0.61 -28.02
N ARG A 185 15.31 -1.87 -28.44
CA ARG A 185 15.85 -2.38 -29.72
C ARG A 185 15.23 -1.68 -30.92
N VAL A 186 13.90 -1.56 -30.96
CA VAL A 186 13.20 -0.86 -32.05
C VAL A 186 13.58 0.62 -32.07
N HIS A 187 13.64 1.27 -30.90
CA HIS A 187 14.07 2.65 -30.80
C HIS A 187 15.50 2.87 -31.31
N ARG A 188 16.44 1.97 -30.95
CA ARG A 188 17.83 2.02 -31.43
C ARG A 188 17.91 1.80 -32.94
N ALA A 189 17.19 0.83 -33.49
CA ALA A 189 17.16 0.57 -34.93
C ALA A 189 16.63 1.77 -35.73
N ARG A 190 15.59 2.44 -35.23
CA ARG A 190 15.05 3.66 -35.85
C ARG A 190 16.03 4.82 -35.84
N ARG A 191 16.77 5.01 -34.74
CA ARG A 191 17.85 6.01 -34.67
C ARG A 191 18.97 5.74 -35.68
N LEU A 192 19.34 4.47 -35.88
CA LEU A 192 20.35 4.08 -36.88
C LEU A 192 19.86 4.29 -38.33
N ARG A 193 18.55 4.22 -38.56
CA ARG A 193 17.91 4.48 -39.87
C ARG A 193 17.68 5.97 -40.16
N GLY A 194 18.08 6.88 -39.27
CA GLY A 194 17.91 8.32 -39.45
C GLY A 194 16.44 8.78 -39.45
N GLU A 195 15.51 7.98 -38.90
CA GLU A 195 14.10 8.34 -38.93
C GLU A 195 13.78 9.51 -37.98
N PRO A 196 13.01 10.52 -38.42
CA PRO A 196 12.64 11.65 -37.58
C PRO A 196 11.77 11.22 -36.38
N GLY A 197 12.07 11.79 -35.21
CA GLY A 197 11.61 11.31 -33.91
C GLY A 197 10.30 11.90 -33.36
N LYS A 198 9.47 12.57 -34.17
CA LYS A 198 8.28 13.30 -33.67
C LYS A 198 7.00 12.92 -34.42
N GLY A 199 5.88 12.89 -33.69
CA GLY A 199 4.53 12.73 -34.25
C GLY A 199 3.95 11.31 -34.18
N VAL A 200 2.66 11.19 -34.53
CA VAL A 200 1.87 9.95 -34.48
C VAL A 200 2.45 8.86 -35.40
N GLY A 201 2.99 9.24 -36.56
CA GLY A 201 3.67 8.32 -37.47
C GLY A 201 4.92 7.69 -36.84
N ALA A 202 5.69 8.46 -36.07
CA ALA A 202 6.83 7.96 -35.32
C ALA A 202 6.41 7.01 -34.19
N LEU A 203 5.27 7.26 -33.54
CA LEU A 203 4.72 6.36 -32.54
C LEU A 203 4.27 5.03 -33.16
N ARG A 204 3.54 5.06 -34.28
CA ARG A 204 3.10 3.84 -34.99
C ARG A 204 4.28 2.95 -35.39
N ARG A 205 5.37 3.53 -35.91
CA ARG A 205 6.60 2.81 -36.26
C ARG A 205 7.33 2.20 -35.05
N LEU A 206 7.09 2.69 -33.84
CA LEU A 206 7.60 2.09 -32.62
C LEU A 206 6.67 1.01 -32.08
N VAL A 207 5.36 1.29 -32.02
CA VAL A 207 4.36 0.43 -31.38
C VAL A 207 4.08 -0.82 -32.21
N VAL A 208 3.93 -0.71 -33.53
CA VAL A 208 3.57 -1.87 -34.38
C VAL A 208 4.60 -3.01 -34.26
N PRO A 209 5.93 -2.79 -34.41
CA PRO A 209 6.89 -3.87 -34.26
C PRO A 209 6.96 -4.45 -32.83
N VAL A 210 6.70 -3.62 -31.81
CA VAL A 210 6.68 -4.08 -30.42
C VAL A 210 5.46 -4.95 -30.15
N LEU A 211 4.30 -4.60 -30.71
CA LEU A 211 3.10 -5.43 -30.63
C LEU A 211 3.28 -6.75 -31.38
N GLU A 212 3.90 -6.72 -32.56
CA GLU A 212 4.22 -7.93 -33.32
C GLU A 212 5.13 -8.89 -32.52
N ASP A 213 6.23 -8.40 -31.95
CA ASP A 213 7.11 -9.20 -31.08
C ASP A 213 6.38 -9.68 -29.81
N ALA A 214 5.50 -8.86 -29.24
CA ALA A 214 4.70 -9.26 -28.09
C ALA A 214 3.70 -10.38 -28.42
N LEU A 215 3.06 -10.32 -29.59
CA LEU A 215 2.13 -11.36 -30.07
C LEU A 215 2.85 -12.67 -30.34
N GLU A 216 3.99 -12.65 -31.04
CA GLU A 216 4.81 -13.83 -31.32
C GLU A 216 5.26 -14.54 -30.02
N ARG A 217 5.72 -13.76 -29.04
CA ARG A 217 6.10 -14.29 -27.72
C ARG A 217 4.91 -14.83 -26.94
N SER A 218 3.75 -14.17 -27.01
CA SER A 218 2.53 -14.63 -26.38
C SER A 218 2.11 -15.99 -26.94
N MET A 219 2.12 -16.15 -28.28
CA MET A 219 1.83 -17.42 -28.95
C MET A 219 2.82 -18.52 -28.56
N THR A 220 4.13 -18.21 -28.54
CA THR A 220 5.17 -19.16 -28.15
C THR A 220 5.01 -19.59 -26.68
N LEU A 221 4.71 -18.66 -25.79
CA LEU A 221 4.47 -18.94 -24.38
C LEU A 221 3.21 -19.79 -24.19
N ALA A 222 2.13 -19.47 -24.89
CA ALA A 222 0.88 -20.22 -24.84
C ALA A 222 1.10 -21.68 -25.29
N ALA A 223 1.77 -21.91 -26.43
CA ALA A 223 2.11 -23.25 -26.89
C ALA A 223 2.96 -24.04 -25.87
N GLY A 224 3.93 -23.37 -25.24
CA GLY A 224 4.74 -23.97 -24.17
C GLY A 224 3.96 -24.23 -22.87
N MET A 225 2.93 -23.43 -22.58
CA MET A 225 2.04 -23.64 -21.44
C MET A 225 1.12 -24.84 -21.69
N ASP A 226 0.52 -24.94 -22.88
CA ASP A 226 -0.33 -26.07 -23.29
C ASP A 226 0.45 -27.40 -23.28
N ALA A 227 1.68 -27.42 -23.81
CA ALA A 227 2.54 -28.61 -23.78
C ALA A 227 2.87 -29.10 -22.36
N ARG A 228 2.90 -28.19 -21.38
CA ARG A 228 3.11 -28.51 -19.95
C ARG A 228 1.81 -28.80 -19.21
N GLY A 229 0.66 -28.76 -19.89
CA GLY A 229 -0.66 -29.06 -19.33
C GLY A 229 -1.29 -27.91 -18.53
N TYR A 230 -0.85 -26.66 -18.74
CA TYR A 230 -1.57 -25.49 -18.20
C TYR A 230 -2.98 -25.41 -18.81
N GLY A 231 -3.94 -24.83 -18.08
CA GLY A 231 -5.30 -24.62 -18.58
C GLY A 231 -6.25 -25.81 -18.45
N ARG A 232 -5.80 -26.99 -18.01
CA ARG A 232 -6.72 -28.09 -17.67
C ARG A 232 -7.57 -27.72 -16.47
N ALA A 233 -8.88 -27.58 -16.70
CA ALA A 233 -9.86 -27.37 -15.64
C ALA A 233 -9.73 -28.50 -14.60
N GLY A 234 -9.56 -28.14 -13.33
CA GLY A 234 -9.58 -29.12 -12.25
C GLY A 234 -10.88 -29.93 -12.25
N THR A 235 -10.87 -31.11 -11.63
CA THR A 235 -11.98 -32.08 -11.59
C THR A 235 -13.20 -31.61 -10.76
N ALA A 236 -13.33 -30.31 -10.49
CA ALA A 236 -14.36 -29.77 -9.62
C ALA A 236 -15.76 -29.81 -10.27
N SER A 237 -16.70 -30.42 -9.55
CA SER A 237 -18.11 -30.48 -9.93
C SER A 237 -18.74 -29.08 -10.04
N VAL A 238 -19.79 -28.96 -10.85
CA VAL A 238 -20.54 -27.69 -11.03
C VAL A 238 -21.05 -27.16 -9.69
N ARG A 239 -21.51 -28.05 -8.80
CA ARG A 239 -21.97 -27.70 -7.46
C ARG A 239 -20.84 -27.13 -6.59
N ALA A 240 -19.65 -27.72 -6.61
CA ALA A 240 -18.50 -27.18 -5.88
C ALA A 240 -18.11 -25.78 -6.38
N ARG A 241 -18.24 -25.53 -7.70
CA ARG A 241 -18.03 -24.21 -8.30
C ARG A 241 -19.04 -23.20 -7.79
N ALA A 242 -20.33 -23.52 -7.86
CA ALA A 242 -21.41 -22.65 -7.40
C ALA A 242 -21.29 -22.32 -5.90
N VAL A 243 -21.03 -23.32 -5.05
CA VAL A 243 -20.88 -23.10 -3.60
C VAL A 243 -19.70 -22.20 -3.28
N THR A 244 -18.56 -22.39 -3.95
CA THR A 244 -17.39 -21.53 -3.73
C THR A 244 -17.65 -20.12 -4.23
N GLY A 245 -18.30 -19.96 -5.38
CA GLY A 245 -18.73 -18.65 -5.88
C GLY A 245 -19.68 -17.97 -4.90
N GLY A 246 -20.63 -18.72 -4.33
CA GLY A 246 -21.53 -18.25 -3.28
C GLY A 246 -20.79 -17.74 -2.04
N PHE A 247 -19.81 -18.49 -1.54
CA PHE A 247 -18.97 -18.05 -0.41
C PHE A 247 -18.13 -16.80 -0.72
N LEU A 248 -17.57 -16.71 -1.93
CA LEU A 248 -16.81 -15.53 -2.35
C LEU A 248 -17.70 -14.30 -2.49
N LEU A 249 -18.88 -14.43 -3.10
CA LEU A 249 -19.85 -13.34 -3.22
C LEU A 249 -20.39 -12.93 -1.85
N ALA A 250 -20.80 -13.89 -1.00
CA ALA A 250 -21.25 -13.60 0.36
C ALA A 250 -20.15 -12.93 1.19
N GLY A 251 -18.90 -13.37 1.04
CA GLY A 251 -17.75 -12.75 1.68
C GLY A 251 -17.52 -11.31 1.21
N LEU A 252 -17.60 -11.07 -0.11
CA LEU A 252 -17.50 -9.74 -0.69
C LEU A 252 -18.62 -8.81 -0.20
N PHE A 253 -19.88 -9.25 -0.27
CA PHE A 253 -21.02 -8.48 0.23
C PHE A 253 -20.91 -8.20 1.73
N GLY A 254 -20.55 -9.21 2.53
CA GLY A 254 -20.36 -9.06 3.97
C GLY A 254 -19.22 -8.08 4.32
N LEU A 255 -18.12 -8.11 3.57
CA LEU A 255 -17.04 -7.14 3.73
C LEU A 255 -17.48 -5.71 3.34
N CYS A 256 -18.20 -5.54 2.24
CA CYS A 256 -18.71 -4.22 1.82
C CYS A 256 -19.69 -3.65 2.84
N VAL A 257 -20.73 -4.41 3.20
CA VAL A 257 -21.76 -4.00 4.17
C VAL A 257 -21.15 -3.79 5.54
N GLY A 258 -20.31 -4.71 6.00
CA GLY A 258 -19.63 -4.61 7.29
C GLY A 258 -18.68 -3.42 7.37
N THR A 259 -17.93 -3.12 6.30
CA THR A 259 -17.04 -1.94 6.27
C THR A 259 -17.84 -0.65 6.29
N TYR A 260 -18.93 -0.58 5.51
CA TYR A 260 -19.85 0.56 5.55
C TYR A 260 -20.41 0.77 6.96
N ALA A 261 -20.99 -0.28 7.56
CA ALA A 261 -21.56 -0.23 8.90
C ALA A 261 -20.52 0.03 10.01
N PHE A 262 -19.24 -0.25 9.77
CA PHE A 262 -18.16 0.06 10.70
C PHE A 262 -17.70 1.52 10.61
N LEU A 263 -17.80 2.14 9.43
CA LEU A 263 -17.43 3.54 9.21
C LEU A 263 -18.58 4.49 9.52
N ASP A 264 -19.82 4.04 9.33
CA ASP A 264 -21.02 4.80 9.65
C ASP A 264 -21.30 4.78 11.16
N GLN A 265 -21.29 5.95 11.79
CA GLN A 265 -21.55 6.11 13.23
C GLN A 265 -23.03 5.95 13.59
N THR A 266 -23.93 5.97 12.60
CA THR A 266 -25.37 5.82 12.80
C THR A 266 -25.83 4.37 12.66
N ALA A 267 -24.98 3.48 12.12
CA ALA A 267 -25.32 2.10 11.90
C ALA A 267 -25.38 1.31 13.22
N PRO A 268 -26.32 0.34 13.36
CA PRO A 268 -26.39 -0.51 14.54
C PRO A 268 -25.10 -1.33 14.72
N ARG A 269 -24.55 -1.35 15.95
CA ARG A 269 -23.27 -2.03 16.25
C ARG A 269 -23.26 -3.54 15.93
N TRP A 270 -24.43 -4.19 15.94
CA TRP A 270 -24.57 -5.59 15.57
C TRP A 270 -24.37 -5.83 14.07
N LEU A 271 -24.50 -4.78 13.24
CA LEU A 271 -24.24 -4.83 11.80
C LEU A 271 -22.75 -4.57 11.46
N SER A 272 -21.98 -3.95 12.36
CA SER A 272 -20.57 -3.59 12.08
C SER A 272 -19.63 -4.80 12.21
N TRP A 273 -19.28 -5.17 13.46
CA TRP A 273 -18.29 -6.21 13.73
C TRP A 273 -18.74 -7.63 13.35
N PRO A 274 -19.98 -8.06 13.68
CA PRO A 274 -20.44 -9.40 13.34
C PRO A 274 -20.50 -9.64 11.83
N VAL A 275 -21.02 -8.68 11.04
CA VAL A 275 -21.11 -8.83 9.58
C VAL A 275 -19.71 -8.81 8.95
N LEU A 276 -18.80 -7.97 9.45
CA LEU A 276 -17.39 -8.04 9.05
C LEU A 276 -16.78 -9.41 9.32
N ALA A 277 -16.98 -9.96 10.52
CA ALA A 277 -16.43 -11.27 10.90
C ALA A 277 -17.01 -12.39 10.04
N VAL A 278 -18.32 -12.39 9.79
CA VAL A 278 -18.99 -13.35 8.91
C VAL A 278 -18.51 -13.18 7.47
N GLY A 279 -18.38 -11.96 6.97
CA GLY A 279 -17.86 -11.66 5.63
C GLY A 279 -16.43 -12.16 5.44
N VAL A 280 -15.53 -11.88 6.40
CA VAL A 280 -14.16 -12.42 6.42
C VAL A 280 -14.18 -13.96 6.46
N GLY A 281 -15.03 -14.56 7.29
CA GLY A 281 -15.18 -16.01 7.39
C GLY A 281 -15.63 -16.65 6.06
N CYS A 282 -16.68 -16.11 5.44
CA CYS A 282 -17.16 -16.57 4.13
C CYS A 282 -16.10 -16.40 3.04
N ALA A 283 -15.40 -15.27 3.01
CA ALA A 283 -14.30 -15.04 2.07
C ALA A 283 -13.18 -16.07 2.30
N ALA A 284 -12.76 -16.31 3.54
CA ALA A 284 -11.73 -17.28 3.88
C ALA A 284 -12.11 -18.70 3.46
N ILE A 285 -13.33 -19.15 3.75
CA ILE A 285 -13.85 -20.46 3.33
C ILE A 285 -13.90 -20.55 1.79
N GLY A 286 -14.37 -19.49 1.12
CA GLY A 286 -14.37 -19.39 -0.34
C GLY A 286 -12.97 -19.54 -0.93
N PHE A 287 -11.98 -18.84 -0.36
CA PHE A 287 -10.57 -18.93 -0.77
C PHE A 287 -9.96 -20.30 -0.49
N LEU A 288 -10.24 -20.92 0.65
CA LEU A 288 -9.74 -22.27 0.98
C LEU A 288 -10.30 -23.31 -0.01
N ARG A 289 -11.61 -23.30 -0.27
CA ARG A 289 -12.26 -24.21 -1.23
C ARG A 289 -11.87 -23.97 -2.68
N ALA A 290 -11.63 -22.72 -3.05
CA ALA A 290 -11.06 -22.41 -4.35
C ALA A 290 -9.61 -22.92 -4.47
N GLY A 291 -8.86 -22.95 -3.37
CA GLY A 291 -7.47 -23.39 -3.34
C GLY A 291 -7.28 -24.90 -3.48
N GLU A 292 -8.22 -25.72 -2.98
CA GLU A 292 -8.21 -27.19 -3.13
C GLU A 292 -8.19 -27.66 -4.61
N ARG A 293 -8.58 -26.78 -5.54
CA ARG A 293 -8.66 -27.07 -6.98
C ARG A 293 -7.30 -27.07 -7.67
N VAL A 294 -6.30 -26.46 -7.05
CA VAL A 294 -5.01 -26.19 -7.69
C VAL A 294 -3.97 -27.17 -7.17
N GLN A 295 -3.79 -28.27 -7.89
CA GLN A 295 -2.71 -29.22 -7.61
C GLN A 295 -1.36 -28.59 -8.01
N ARG A 296 -0.47 -28.39 -7.03
CA ARG A 296 0.91 -27.93 -7.27
C ARG A 296 1.87 -29.10 -7.15
N THR A 297 2.62 -29.39 -8.21
CA THR A 297 3.59 -30.51 -8.25
C THR A 297 4.86 -30.26 -7.43
N ARG A 298 5.27 -28.99 -7.24
CA ARG A 298 6.40 -28.63 -6.37
C ARG A 298 6.27 -27.19 -5.87
N TYR A 299 5.66 -27.01 -4.69
CA TYR A 299 5.57 -25.70 -4.03
C TYR A 299 6.44 -25.68 -2.77
N ARG A 300 7.34 -24.70 -2.66
CA ARG A 300 8.12 -24.46 -1.44
C ARG A 300 7.55 -23.23 -0.73
N PRO A 301 6.61 -23.41 0.22
CA PRO A 301 5.93 -22.28 0.87
C PRO A 301 6.92 -21.44 1.67
N ASP A 302 6.75 -20.13 1.57
CA ASP A 302 7.44 -19.19 2.44
C ASP A 302 6.71 -19.17 3.79
N ARG A 303 7.28 -19.87 4.78
CA ARG A 303 6.60 -20.11 6.07
C ARG A 303 6.67 -18.87 6.94
N TRP A 304 5.52 -18.48 7.48
CA TRP A 304 5.43 -17.52 8.57
C TRP A 304 6.18 -18.06 9.79
N ARG A 305 7.08 -17.26 10.35
CA ARG A 305 7.77 -17.54 11.61
C ARG A 305 7.42 -16.44 12.62
N SER A 306 8.00 -16.53 13.81
CA SER A 306 7.80 -15.55 14.88
C SER A 306 8.07 -14.12 14.43
N ALA A 307 9.09 -13.86 13.61
CA ALA A 307 9.39 -12.51 13.12
C ALA A 307 8.27 -11.90 12.26
N GLU A 308 7.63 -12.71 11.39
CA GLU A 308 6.47 -12.29 10.61
C GLU A 308 5.27 -11.97 11.52
N LEU A 309 5.01 -12.84 12.51
CA LEU A 309 3.91 -12.66 13.47
C LEU A 309 4.12 -11.42 14.35
N VAL A 310 5.34 -11.18 14.82
CA VAL A 310 5.70 -9.96 15.58
C VAL A 310 5.47 -8.73 14.72
N THR A 311 5.92 -8.74 13.46
CA THR A 311 5.73 -7.60 12.55
C THR A 311 4.26 -7.29 12.31
N ALA A 312 3.47 -8.32 11.99
CA ALA A 312 2.04 -8.18 11.75
C ALA A 312 1.28 -7.72 13.02
N SER A 313 1.58 -8.33 14.18
CA SER A 313 0.95 -7.95 15.45
C SER A 313 1.30 -6.54 15.89
N CYS A 314 2.55 -6.08 15.72
CA CYS A 314 2.94 -4.70 16.02
C CYS A 314 2.10 -3.66 15.25
N GLY A 315 1.84 -3.89 13.96
CA GLY A 315 0.96 -3.00 13.20
C GLY A 315 -0.50 -3.08 13.62
N LEU A 316 -1.01 -4.29 13.93
CA LEU A 316 -2.36 -4.47 14.43
C LEU A 316 -2.56 -3.81 15.81
N ILE A 317 -1.59 -3.94 16.70
CA ILE A 317 -1.58 -3.28 18.01
C ILE A 317 -1.57 -1.76 17.85
N ALA A 318 -0.80 -1.21 16.91
CA ALA A 318 -0.84 0.23 16.64
C ALA A 318 -2.21 0.69 16.13
N ALA A 319 -2.82 -0.07 15.23
CA ALA A 319 -4.16 0.22 14.70
C ALA A 319 -5.23 0.21 15.80
N VAL A 320 -5.27 -0.85 16.61
CA VAL A 320 -6.24 -1.01 17.71
C VAL A 320 -5.96 -0.03 18.84
N GLY A 321 -4.68 0.16 19.19
CA GLY A 321 -4.23 1.08 20.22
C GLY A 321 -4.64 2.52 19.93
N MET A 322 -4.56 2.97 18.67
CA MET A 322 -5.04 4.31 18.31
C MET A 322 -6.57 4.45 18.37
N ARG A 323 -7.34 3.37 18.27
CA ARG A 323 -8.82 3.42 18.37
C ARG A 323 -9.33 3.58 19.79
N ILE A 324 -8.52 3.24 20.79
CA ILE A 324 -8.87 3.39 22.21
C ILE A 324 -8.37 4.72 22.80
N VAL A 325 -7.58 5.50 22.05
CA VAL A 325 -7.13 6.84 22.45
C VAL A 325 -8.33 7.76 22.61
N ASP A 326 -8.30 8.56 23.68
CA ASP A 326 -9.29 9.59 23.94
C ASP A 326 -9.50 10.46 22.68
N PRO A 327 -10.73 10.62 22.18
CA PRO A 327 -11.03 11.46 21.03
C PRO A 327 -10.44 12.87 21.12
N VAL A 328 -10.35 13.46 22.32
CA VAL A 328 -9.79 14.81 22.51
C VAL A 328 -8.30 14.85 22.19
N ALA A 329 -7.56 13.81 22.59
CA ALA A 329 -6.13 13.69 22.29
C ALA A 329 -5.88 13.25 20.83
N ALA A 330 -6.79 12.45 20.25
CA ALA A 330 -6.70 11.98 18.88
C ALA A 330 -7.05 13.08 17.85
N PHE A 331 -7.96 13.98 18.18
CA PHE A 331 -8.42 15.09 17.35
C PHE A 331 -8.28 16.41 18.10
N PRO A 332 -7.03 16.91 18.30
CA PRO A 332 -6.79 18.11 19.08
C PRO A 332 -7.42 19.33 18.41
N SER A 333 -7.85 20.29 19.24
CA SER A 333 -8.29 21.60 18.78
C SER A 333 -7.14 22.35 18.07
N LEU A 334 -7.50 23.28 17.21
CA LEU A 334 -6.54 24.07 16.43
C LEU A 334 -6.08 25.35 17.16
N THR A 335 -6.72 25.66 18.29
CA THR A 335 -6.51 26.89 19.07
C THR A 335 -5.55 26.72 20.24
N THR A 336 -5.31 25.48 20.68
CA THR A 336 -4.37 25.16 21.76
C THR A 336 -3.29 24.21 21.26
N ALA A 337 -2.16 24.13 21.96
CA ALA A 337 -1.15 23.14 21.67
C ALA A 337 -1.75 21.72 21.76
N PRO A 338 -1.43 20.81 20.83
CA PRO A 338 -2.00 19.47 20.83
C PRO A 338 -1.43 18.66 22.01
N ASP A 339 -2.33 18.15 22.86
CA ASP A 339 -1.95 17.26 23.95
C ASP A 339 -1.40 15.94 23.41
N VAL A 340 -0.34 15.46 24.06
CA VAL A 340 0.34 14.22 23.65
C VAL A 340 -0.02 13.11 24.61
N SER A 341 -0.98 12.27 24.23
CA SER A 341 -1.34 11.09 25.00
C SER A 341 -0.20 10.07 25.00
N ILE A 342 0.27 9.67 26.19
CA ILE A 342 1.25 8.59 26.36
C ILE A 342 0.75 7.30 25.69
N MET A 343 -0.55 7.03 25.75
CA MET A 343 -1.14 5.85 25.12
C MET A 343 -1.01 5.90 23.59
N ALA A 344 -1.22 7.06 22.96
CA ALA A 344 -1.03 7.24 21.53
C ALA A 344 0.44 7.04 21.13
N LEU A 345 1.37 7.59 21.92
CA LEU A 345 2.81 7.40 21.71
C LEU A 345 3.19 5.92 21.80
N VAL A 346 2.77 5.23 22.85
CA VAL A 346 3.07 3.80 23.06
C VAL A 346 2.47 2.95 21.94
N ALA A 347 1.22 3.21 21.54
CA ALA A 347 0.55 2.49 20.46
C ALA A 347 1.36 2.54 19.15
N VAL A 348 1.88 3.72 18.78
CA VAL A 348 2.71 3.89 17.58
C VAL A 348 4.12 3.35 17.76
N LEU A 349 4.75 3.53 18.94
CA LEU A 349 6.10 3.06 19.21
C LEU A 349 6.21 1.53 19.17
N VAL A 350 5.16 0.78 19.52
CA VAL A 350 5.12 -0.67 19.34
C VAL A 350 5.33 -1.07 17.87
N ALA A 351 4.91 -0.25 16.91
CA ALA A 351 5.16 -0.48 15.49
C ALA A 351 6.62 -0.30 15.07
N ALA A 352 7.49 0.24 15.93
CA ALA A 352 8.93 0.33 15.71
C ALA A 352 9.69 -0.94 16.07
N VAL A 353 9.11 -1.84 16.88
CA VAL A 353 9.73 -3.11 17.30
C VAL A 353 10.31 -3.93 16.13
N PRO A 354 9.65 -4.03 14.95
CA PRO A 354 10.21 -4.75 13.81
C PRO A 354 11.56 -4.21 13.33
N ALA A 355 11.86 -2.93 13.55
CA ALA A 355 13.17 -2.35 13.23
C ALA A 355 14.31 -3.03 13.99
N PHE A 356 14.04 -3.62 15.15
CA PHE A 356 15.07 -4.22 16.03
C PHE A 356 14.92 -5.75 16.15
N ALA A 357 13.69 -6.26 16.24
CA ALA A 357 13.41 -7.66 16.53
C ALA A 357 13.43 -8.59 15.31
N THR A 358 13.38 -8.04 14.09
CA THR A 358 13.34 -8.86 12.87
C THR A 358 14.76 -9.18 12.35
N PRO A 359 14.94 -10.25 11.55
CA PRO A 359 16.22 -10.52 10.89
C PRO A 359 16.58 -9.43 9.87
N GLU A 360 17.89 -9.20 9.66
CA GLU A 360 18.34 -8.27 8.62
C GLU A 360 18.06 -8.85 7.22
N PRO A 361 17.75 -8.01 6.22
CA PRO A 361 17.54 -8.46 4.85
C PRO A 361 18.81 -9.09 4.27
N ARG A 362 18.65 -10.00 3.32
CA ARG A 362 19.82 -10.51 2.58
C ARG A 362 20.32 -9.43 1.64
N ARG A 363 21.47 -8.84 2.00
CA ARG A 363 22.21 -7.95 1.10
C ARG A 363 22.90 -8.78 0.03
N ALA A 364 22.80 -8.34 -1.22
CA ALA A 364 23.55 -8.98 -2.30
C ALA A 364 25.04 -8.71 -2.03
N VAL A 365 25.86 -9.76 -2.00
CA VAL A 365 27.32 -9.58 -2.00
C VAL A 365 27.65 -8.89 -3.32
N ARG A 366 28.12 -7.64 -3.24
CA ARG A 366 28.57 -6.87 -4.39
C ARG A 366 29.92 -7.39 -4.86
#